data_AF-A0A964J733-F1
#
_entry.id   AF-A0A964J733-F1
#
_cell.length_a   1.000
_cell.length_b   1.000
_cell.length_c   1.000
_cell.angle_alpha   90.00
_cell.angle_beta   90.00
_cell.angle_gamma   90.00
#
_symmetry.space_group_name_H-M   'P 1'
#
loop_
_entity.id
_entity.type
_entity.pdbx_description
1 polymer ?
#
loop_
_entity_poly.entity_id
_entity_poly.type
_entity_poly.pdbx_seq_one_letter_code
_entity_poly.pdbx_strand_id
1 'polypeptide(L)'
;MQEYSQGGFDGILFRAYEWATREQTMCSYELLVRYVMPQFQGSMEKLIGSRERVLNNCKRVVGGAVEAVRRASTDVGREAPEGFKGRTLGGQDG
;
A
#
# COMPACT_ATOMS: atom_id res chain seq x y z
N MET A 1 12.46 18.90 30.13
CA MET A 1 12.41 17.89 29.07
C MET A 1 12.13 18.63 27.77
N GLN A 2 13.13 18.81 26.91
CA GLN A 2 12.98 19.59 25.67
C GLN A 2 12.36 18.68 24.61
N GLU A 3 11.12 18.96 24.22
CA GLU A 3 10.52 18.36 23.03
C GLU A 3 11.28 18.85 21.80
N TYR A 4 11.96 17.93 21.12
CA TYR A 4 12.46 18.19 19.78
C TYR A 4 11.26 18.44 18.87
N SER A 5 11.25 19.54 18.12
CA SER A 5 10.28 19.74 17.05
C SER A 5 10.30 18.50 16.16
N GLN A 6 9.14 17.90 15.92
CA GLN A 6 8.98 16.71 15.07
C GLN A 6 9.25 17.08 13.59
N GLY A 7 10.52 17.39 13.30
CA GLY A 7 11.00 18.13 12.14
C GLY A 7 10.25 17.86 10.85
N GLY A 8 9.68 18.92 10.28
CA GLY A 8 9.10 18.97 8.95
C GLY A 8 9.76 20.05 8.11
N PHE A 9 9.81 19.83 6.80
CA PHE A 9 10.24 20.84 5.83
C PHE A 9 8.99 21.39 5.13
N ASP A 10 8.76 22.70 5.23
CA ASP A 10 7.56 23.37 4.69
C ASP A 10 7.63 23.57 3.16
N GLY A 11 8.81 23.40 2.57
CA GLY A 11 8.98 23.55 1.14
C GLY A 11 10.32 23.03 0.64
N ILE A 12 10.39 22.81 -0.67
CA ILE A 12 11.61 22.39 -1.38
C ILE A 12 11.99 23.47 -2.38
N LEU A 13 13.24 23.92 -2.32
CA LEU A 13 13.79 24.88 -3.28
C LEU A 13 14.58 24.14 -4.36
N PHE A 14 14.22 24.36 -5.61
CA PHE A 14 14.98 23.87 -6.77
C PHE A 14 15.85 24.97 -7.35
N ARG A 15 17.12 24.64 -7.62
CA ARG A 15 17.96 25.46 -8.47
C ARG A 15 17.62 25.17 -9.93
N ALA A 16 17.06 26.14 -10.63
CA ALA A 16 16.96 26.10 -12.08
C ALA A 16 18.38 26.30 -12.65
N TYR A 17 18.94 25.26 -13.28
CA TYR A 17 20.29 25.30 -13.83
C TYR A 17 20.33 25.98 -15.20
N GLU A 18 21.39 26.74 -15.51
CA GLU A 18 21.54 27.37 -16.84
C GLU A 18 22.05 26.39 -17.92
N TRP A 19 22.62 25.25 -17.54
CA TRP A 19 23.29 24.32 -18.48
C TRP A 19 22.45 23.11 -18.90
N ALA A 20 21.28 22.91 -18.31
CA ALA A 20 20.37 21.83 -18.70
C ALA A 20 19.30 22.37 -19.66
N THR A 21 18.91 21.58 -20.66
CA THR A 21 17.80 21.98 -21.52
C THR A 21 16.47 21.95 -20.74
N ARG A 22 15.44 22.59 -21.29
CA ARG A 22 14.09 22.61 -20.71
C ARG A 22 13.60 21.18 -20.47
N GLU A 23 13.79 20.31 -21.45
CA GLU A 23 13.33 18.92 -21.44
C GLU A 23 14.00 18.13 -20.30
N GLN A 24 15.32 18.32 -20.12
CA GLN A 24 16.06 17.68 -19.04
C GLN A 24 15.60 18.16 -17.66
N THR A 25 15.32 19.46 -17.53
CA THR A 25 14.80 20.04 -16.29
C THR A 25 13.41 19.50 -15.95
N MET A 26 12.51 19.41 -16.93
CA MET A 26 11.18 18.85 -16.73
C MET A 26 11.22 17.36 -16.39
N CYS A 27 12.09 16.59 -17.05
CA CYS A 27 12.31 15.19 -16.72
C CYS A 27 12.80 15.02 -15.26
N SER A 28 13.71 15.90 -14.80
CA SER A 28 14.15 15.90 -13.40
C SER A 28 13.00 16.16 -12.42
N TYR A 29 12.10 17.11 -12.71
CA TYR A 29 10.92 17.35 -11.89
C TYR A 29 9.95 16.17 -11.88
N GLU A 30 9.74 15.53 -13.02
CA GLU A 30 8.91 14.33 -13.13
C GLU A 30 9.45 13.18 -12.28
N LEU A 31 10.76 12.92 -12.33
CA LEU A 31 11.41 11.90 -11.49
C LEU A 31 11.21 12.19 -10.00
N LEU A 32 11.39 13.45 -9.60
CA LEU A 32 11.18 13.85 -8.22
C LEU A 32 9.73 13.63 -7.76
N VAL A 33 8.75 14.07 -8.55
CA VAL A 33 7.33 13.91 -8.22
C VAL A 33 6.94 12.43 -8.16
N ARG A 34 7.49 11.58 -9.02
CA ARG A 34 7.15 10.16 -9.07
C ARG A 34 7.78 9.33 -7.96
N TYR A 35 9.04 9.60 -7.61
CA TYR A 35 9.81 8.69 -6.76
C TYR A 35 10.07 9.25 -5.36
N VAL A 36 10.13 10.57 -5.19
CA VAL A 36 10.45 11.19 -3.90
C VAL A 36 9.17 11.60 -3.18
N MET A 37 8.34 12.45 -3.79
CA MET A 37 7.15 13.02 -3.13
C MET A 37 6.24 11.99 -2.44
N PRO A 38 5.95 10.80 -3.00
CA PRO A 38 5.07 9.83 -2.37
C PRO A 38 5.56 9.34 -1.00
N GLN A 39 6.87 9.34 -0.78
CA GLN A 39 7.50 8.92 0.49
C GLN A 39 7.39 9.99 1.58
N PHE A 40 7.33 11.27 1.21
CA PHE A 40 7.32 12.40 2.15
C PHE A 40 5.93 12.97 2.41
N GLN A 41 4.93 12.64 1.58
CA GLN A 41 3.55 13.14 1.71
C GLN A 41 2.61 12.17 2.45
N GLY A 42 3.13 11.11 3.07
CA GLY A 42 2.33 10.09 3.77
C GLY A 42 1.40 9.25 2.87
N SER A 43 1.39 9.51 1.55
CA SER A 43 0.52 8.81 0.59
C SER A 43 0.84 7.31 0.48
N MET A 44 2.11 6.94 0.69
CA MET A 44 2.56 5.54 0.63
C MET A 44 2.39 4.77 1.92
N GLU A 45 2.27 5.44 3.08
CA GLU A 45 2.20 4.78 4.39
C GLU A 45 1.02 3.82 4.49
N LYS A 46 -0.17 4.26 4.06
CA LYS A 46 -1.38 3.42 4.05
C LYS A 46 -1.25 2.23 3.09
N LEU A 47 -0.58 2.45 1.96
CA LEU A 47 -0.44 1.46 0.90
C LEU A 47 0.54 0.36 1.30
N ILE A 48 1.69 0.76 1.88
CA ILE A 48 2.69 -0.13 2.46
C ILE A 48 2.08 -0.89 3.65
N GLY A 49 1.42 -0.20 4.59
CA GLY A 49 0.80 -0.85 5.75
C GLY A 49 -0.32 -1.84 5.37
N SER A 50 -1.08 -1.56 4.30
CA SER A 50 -2.04 -2.52 3.74
C SER A 50 -1.35 -3.77 3.19
N ARG A 51 -0.27 -3.58 2.41
CA ARG A 51 0.53 -4.69 1.87
C ARG A 51 1.11 -5.56 2.99
N GLU A 52 1.71 -4.95 4.00
CA GLU A 52 2.26 -5.67 5.16
C GLU A 52 1.19 -6.44 5.92
N ARG A 53 -0.01 -5.86 6.10
CA ARG A 53 -1.14 -6.55 6.71
C ARG A 53 -1.57 -7.78 5.92
N VAL A 54 -1.53 -7.72 4.58
CA VAL A 54 -1.85 -8.88 3.75
C VAL A 54 -0.74 -9.92 3.82
N LEU A 55 0.52 -9.53 3.70
CA LEU A 55 1.66 -10.45 3.76
C LEU A 55 1.74 -11.18 5.11
N ASN A 56 1.64 -10.45 6.22
CA ASN A 56 1.83 -11.01 7.56
C ASN A 56 0.59 -11.74 8.09
N ASN A 57 -0.57 -11.56 7.46
CA ASN A 57 -1.84 -12.00 8.04
C ASN A 57 -2.86 -12.45 6.96
N CYS A 58 -2.37 -12.95 5.82
CA CYS A 58 -3.18 -13.42 4.71
C CYS A 58 -4.30 -14.38 5.17
N LYS A 59 -4.00 -15.30 6.09
CA LYS A 59 -4.98 -16.24 6.67
C LYS A 59 -6.17 -15.56 7.34
N ARG A 60 -5.96 -14.50 8.13
CA ARG A 60 -7.07 -13.78 8.80
C ARG A 60 -7.75 -12.77 7.89
N VAL A 61 -7.03 -12.16 6.93
CA VAL A 61 -7.65 -11.26 5.93
C VAL A 61 -8.58 -12.06 5.01
N VAL A 62 -8.13 -13.20 4.50
CA VAL A 62 -8.90 -14.07 3.60
C VAL A 62 -9.93 -14.90 4.37
N GLY A 63 -9.63 -15.31 5.60
CA GLY A 63 -10.52 -16.13 6.44
C GLY A 63 -11.87 -15.48 6.74
N GLY A 64 -11.91 -14.15 6.94
CA GLY A 64 -13.18 -13.43 7.12
C GLY A 64 -14.07 -13.47 5.87
N ALA A 65 -13.48 -13.44 4.68
CA ALA A 65 -14.21 -13.53 3.42
C ALA A 65 -14.78 -14.94 3.18
N VAL A 66 -14.05 -15.99 3.57
CA VAL A 66 -14.53 -17.38 3.56
C VAL A 66 -15.78 -17.52 4.43
N GLU A 67 -15.72 -17.00 5.64
CA GLU A 67 -16.80 -17.15 6.62
C GLU A 67 -18.04 -16.34 6.23
N ALA A 68 -17.85 -15.15 5.65
CA ALA A 68 -18.94 -14.35 5.09
C ALA A 68 -19.66 -15.08 3.94
N VAL A 69 -18.92 -15.71 3.03
CA VAL A 69 -19.49 -16.49 1.91
C VAL A 69 -20.20 -17.75 2.42
N ARG A 70 -19.63 -18.44 3.42
CA ARG A 70 -20.25 -19.59 4.07
C ARG A 70 -21.60 -19.21 4.68
N ARG A 71 -21.63 -18.12 5.45
CA ARG A 71 -22.84 -17.62 6.12
C ARG A 71 -23.91 -17.19 5.12
N ALA A 72 -23.53 -16.45 4.07
CA ALA A 72 -24.46 -16.06 3.01
C ALA A 72 -25.05 -17.27 2.27
N SER A 73 -24.26 -18.35 2.11
CA SER A 73 -24.74 -19.59 1.49
C SER A 73 -25.78 -20.29 2.37
N THR A 74 -25.51 -20.40 3.68
CA THR A 74 -26.44 -21.00 4.63
C THR A 74 -27.72 -20.17 4.81
N ASP A 75 -27.64 -18.85 4.73
CA ASP A 75 -28.80 -17.95 4.88
C ASP A 75 -29.83 -18.12 3.74
N VAL A 76 -29.39 -18.58 2.56
CA VAL A 76 -30.28 -18.88 1.40
C VAL A 76 -30.61 -20.37 1.28
N GLY A 77 -30.29 -21.19 2.28
CA GLY A 77 -30.57 -22.63 2.30
C GLY A 77 -29.72 -23.45 1.33
N ARG A 78 -28.62 -22.90 0.82
CA ARG A 78 -27.69 -23.59 -0.09
C ARG A 78 -26.47 -24.09 0.69
N GLU A 79 -26.01 -25.29 0.37
CA GLU A 79 -24.75 -25.80 0.93
C GLU A 79 -23.55 -24.98 0.40
N ALA A 80 -22.62 -24.64 1.29
CA ALA A 80 -21.46 -23.84 0.94
C ALA A 80 -20.56 -24.61 -0.06
N PRO A 81 -20.06 -23.96 -1.13
CA PRO A 81 -19.33 -24.65 -2.18
C PRO A 81 -18.03 -25.32 -1.65
N GLU A 82 -17.87 -26.62 -1.89
CA GLU A 82 -16.77 -27.45 -1.34
C GLU A 82 -15.36 -26.92 -1.68
N GLY A 83 -15.21 -26.24 -2.83
CA GLY A 83 -13.94 -25.67 -3.30
C GLY A 83 -13.44 -24.44 -2.53
N PHE A 84 -14.17 -23.93 -1.54
CA PHE A 84 -13.72 -22.78 -0.75
C PHE A 84 -12.65 -23.15 0.30
N LYS A 85 -12.50 -24.43 0.65
CA LYS A 85 -11.52 -24.92 1.63
C LYS A 85 -10.06 -24.72 1.20
N GLY A 86 -9.78 -24.55 -0.10
CA GLY A 86 -8.42 -24.47 -0.65
C GLY A 86 -7.89 -23.08 -0.98
N ARG A 87 -8.71 -22.02 -0.97
CA ARG A 87 -8.27 -20.65 -1.33
C ARG A 87 -7.68 -19.86 -0.16
N THR A 88 -7.57 -20.47 1.01
CA THR A 88 -6.93 -19.90 2.21
C THR A 88 -5.41 -20.12 2.24
N LEU A 89 -4.85 -20.81 1.24
CA LEU A 89 -3.41 -21.05 1.12
C LEU A 89 -2.70 -19.82 0.55
N GLY A 90 -2.64 -18.76 1.35
CA GLY A 90 -1.62 -17.73 1.23
C GLY A 90 -0.28 -18.21 1.81
N GLY A 91 0.21 -19.37 1.34
CA GLY A 91 1.41 -20.01 1.87
C GLY A 91 1.62 -21.42 1.29
N GLN A 92 1.94 -21.48 0.00
CA GLN A 92 3.03 -22.34 -0.43
C GLN A 92 4.15 -21.36 -0.76
N ASP A 93 5.25 -21.45 0.00
CA ASP A 93 6.63 -21.03 -0.31
C ASP A 93 7.38 -20.73 1.01
N GLY A 94 8.21 -21.69 1.45
CA GLY A 94 9.12 -21.58 2.61
C GLY A 94 9.08 -22.77 3.56
#